data_AF-A0ABD1USW5-F1
#
_entry.id   AF-A0ABD1USW5-F1
#
_cell.length_a   1.000
_cell.length_b   1.000
_cell.length_c   1.000
_cell.angle_alpha   90.00
_cell.angle_beta   90.00
_cell.angle_gamma   90.00
#
_symmetry.space_group_name_H-M   'P 1'
#
loop_
_entity.id
_entity.type
_entity.pdbx_description
1 polymer ?
#
loop_
_entity_poly.entity_id
_entity_poly.type
_entity_poly.pdbx_seq_one_letter_code
_entity_poly.pdbx_strand_id
1 'polypeptide(L)'
;MATTKDDNDDRGSDFIEEFCMISGSHSSTLDRMYAWERKLYDEVKASEFIRKEYDLKCDKLRHLFAKDLSPQVIDKTRAVVKDLHSRIRVALHAVNSISKRIENMRDEELLPQVLELIHG
;
A
#
# COMPACT_ATOMS: atom_id res chain seq x y z
N MET A 1 12.19 38.49 -36.16
CA MET A 1 12.65 38.72 -34.78
C MET A 1 12.56 37.41 -34.03
N ALA A 2 13.70 36.94 -33.53
CA ALA A 2 13.84 35.81 -32.64
C ALA A 2 13.88 36.29 -31.19
N THR A 3 13.44 35.43 -30.27
CA THR A 3 13.91 35.19 -28.88
C THR A 3 13.03 34.05 -28.31
N THR A 4 13.51 32.79 -28.26
CA THR A 4 14.15 32.10 -27.10
C THR A 4 13.19 31.92 -25.91
N LYS A 5 12.65 30.72 -25.67
CA LYS A 5 13.19 29.57 -24.92
C LYS A 5 13.38 29.86 -23.43
N ASP A 6 12.62 29.17 -22.57
CA ASP A 6 13.21 28.48 -21.42
C ASP A 6 12.39 27.25 -20.99
N ASP A 7 13.13 26.16 -20.77
CA ASP A 7 12.70 24.85 -20.28
C ASP A 7 12.97 24.82 -18.76
N ASN A 8 11.99 24.44 -17.91
CA ASN A 8 12.12 23.91 -16.53
C ASN A 8 10.75 23.99 -15.85
N ASP A 9 10.26 23.04 -15.05
CA ASP A 9 10.96 22.22 -14.07
C ASP A 9 10.32 20.82 -14.04
N ASP A 10 11.09 19.81 -14.43
CA ASP A 10 10.95 18.44 -13.96
C ASP A 10 11.37 18.42 -12.48
N ARG A 11 10.40 18.59 -11.58
CA ARG A 11 10.66 18.59 -10.15
C ARG A 11 9.74 17.63 -9.41
N GLY A 12 10.31 16.45 -9.17
CA GLY A 12 10.32 15.91 -7.82
C GLY A 12 9.22 14.90 -7.53
N SER A 13 9.47 13.66 -7.91
CA SER A 13 9.40 12.58 -6.91
C SER A 13 10.29 11.41 -7.32
N ASP A 14 11.58 11.69 -7.52
CA ASP A 14 12.66 10.78 -7.14
C ASP A 14 12.73 10.67 -5.60
N PHE A 15 11.58 10.46 -4.97
CA PHE A 15 11.45 10.08 -3.56
C PHE A 15 11.32 8.56 -3.44
N ILE A 16 11.98 7.84 -4.36
CA ILE A 16 12.73 6.68 -3.89
C ILE A 16 14.01 7.29 -3.38
N GLU A 17 13.88 7.92 -2.20
CA GLU A 17 15.00 8.25 -1.35
C GLU A 17 15.83 6.98 -1.32
N GLU A 18 16.95 7.08 -2.02
CA GLU A 18 18.04 6.15 -2.05
C GLU A 18 18.48 6.01 -0.60
N PHE A 19 17.73 5.19 0.13
CA PHE A 19 18.11 4.66 1.41
C PHE A 19 19.36 3.86 1.08
N CYS A 20 20.51 4.54 1.15
CA CYS A 20 21.84 3.96 1.23
C CYS A 20 21.95 3.16 2.54
N MET A 21 21.06 2.19 2.70
CA MET A 21 21.07 1.15 3.71
C MET A 21 22.27 0.28 3.37
N ILE A 22 23.41 0.65 3.91
CA ILE A 22 24.55 -0.26 4.01
C ILE A 22 24.02 -1.46 4.79
N SER A 23 23.80 -2.57 4.08
CA SER A 23 23.45 -3.85 4.66
C SER A 23 24.65 -4.31 5.48
N GLY A 24 24.48 -4.50 6.79
CA GLY A 24 25.53 -5.06 7.65
C GLY A 24 25.58 -4.56 9.09
N SER A 25 24.92 -3.45 9.45
CA SER A 25 24.83 -3.01 10.85
C SER A 25 23.46 -3.31 11.46
N HIS A 26 23.43 -3.64 12.75
CA HIS A 26 22.20 -3.91 13.50
C HIS A 26 21.18 -2.77 13.43
N SER A 27 21.65 -1.51 13.52
CA SER A 27 20.80 -0.33 13.39
C SER A 27 20.13 -0.28 12.02
N SER A 28 20.87 -0.52 10.94
CA SER A 28 20.36 -0.49 9.56
C SER A 28 19.24 -1.50 9.35
N THR A 29 19.36 -2.72 9.88
CA THR A 29 18.29 -3.75 9.79
C THR A 29 17.05 -3.32 10.59
N LEU A 30 17.20 -2.74 11.78
CA LEU A 30 16.07 -2.27 12.57
C LEU A 30 15.37 -1.06 11.94
N ASP A 31 16.11 -0.08 11.42
CA ASP A 31 15.56 1.09 10.73
C ASP A 31 14.75 0.68 9.50
N ARG A 32 15.26 -0.31 8.76
CA ARG A 32 14.56 -0.94 7.64
C ARG A 32 13.26 -1.61 8.06
N MET A 33 13.31 -2.46 9.08
CA MET A 33 12.12 -3.15 9.59
C MET A 33 11.06 -2.14 10.01
N TYR A 34 11.43 -1.10 10.77
CA TYR A 34 10.51 -0.06 11.19
C TYR A 34 9.87 0.68 10.00
N ALA A 35 10.65 1.03 8.97
CA ALA A 35 10.10 1.66 7.75
C ALA A 35 9.07 0.75 7.05
N TRP A 36 9.33 -0.55 6.97
CA TRP A 36 8.38 -1.51 6.40
C TRP A 36 7.14 -1.69 7.28
N GLU A 37 7.27 -1.69 8.60
CA GLU A 37 6.13 -1.73 9.54
C GLU A 37 5.24 -0.50 9.40
N ARG A 38 5.85 0.69 9.26
CA ARG A 38 5.11 1.94 8.99
C ARG A 38 4.33 1.84 7.69
N LYS A 39 4.96 1.34 6.62
CA LYS A 39 4.28 1.12 5.34
C LYS A 39 3.15 0.10 5.45
N LEU A 40 3.35 -0.99 6.19
CA LEU A 40 2.32 -1.99 6.43
C LEU A 40 1.11 -1.37 7.14
N TYR A 41 1.34 -0.55 8.17
CA TYR A 41 0.29 0.15 8.89
C TYR A 41 -0.53 1.05 7.96
N ASP A 42 0.13 1.84 7.12
CA ASP A 42 -0.54 2.74 6.18
C ASP A 42 -1.37 1.98 5.14
N GLU A 43 -0.84 0.87 4.61
CA GLU A 43 -1.55 0.01 3.65
C GLU A 43 -2.77 -0.65 4.30
N VAL A 44 -2.64 -1.20 5.51
CA VAL A 44 -3.76 -1.78 6.26
C VAL A 44 -4.83 -0.72 6.51
N LYS A 45 -4.44 0.48 6.97
CA LYS A 45 -5.38 1.58 7.23
C LYS A 45 -6.11 2.03 5.98
N ALA A 46 -5.41 2.12 4.85
CA ALA A 46 -6.02 2.44 3.55
C ALA A 46 -6.99 1.34 3.10
N SER A 47 -6.61 0.06 3.24
CA SER A 47 -7.45 -1.09 2.89
C SER A 47 -8.78 -1.10 3.67
N GLU A 48 -8.74 -0.73 4.96
CA GLU A 48 -9.91 -0.61 5.82
C GLU A 48 -10.88 0.47 5.35
N PHE A 49 -10.36 1.61 4.89
CA PHE A 49 -11.20 2.67 4.32
C PHE A 49 -11.93 2.19 3.06
N ILE A 50 -11.21 1.52 2.15
CA ILE A 50 -11.79 0.98 0.92
C ILE A 50 -12.85 -0.09 1.24
N ARG A 51 -12.60 -0.94 2.24
CA ARG A 51 -13.58 -1.95 2.69
C ARG A 51 -14.87 -1.33 3.20
N LYS A 52 -14.78 -0.28 4.02
CA LYS A 52 -15.97 0.45 4.50
C LYS A 52 -16.78 1.07 3.36
N GLU A 53 -16.10 1.65 2.38
CA GLU A 53 -16.78 2.18 1.19
C GLU A 53 -17.46 1.06 0.38
N TYR A 54 -16.79 -0.08 0.20
CA TYR A 54 -17.35 -1.24 -0.47
C TYR A 54 -18.64 -1.72 0.22
N ASP A 55 -18.62 -1.88 1.54
CA ASP A 55 -19.78 -2.33 2.32
C ASP A 55 -20.96 -1.37 2.14
N LEU A 56 -20.73 -0.06 2.26
CA LEU A 56 -21.75 0.97 2.03
C LEU A 56 -22.35 0.92 0.62
N LYS A 57 -21.51 0.69 -0.40
CA LYS A 57 -22.00 0.57 -1.79
C LYS A 57 -22.78 -0.71 -2.02
N CYS A 58 -22.38 -1.81 -1.38
CA CYS A 58 -23.14 -3.07 -1.40
C CYS A 58 -24.52 -2.90 -0.77
N ASP A 59 -24.61 -2.22 0.37
CA ASP A 59 -25.88 -1.88 1.02
C ASP A 59 -26.77 -1.05 0.10
N LYS A 60 -26.21 0.02 -0.46
CA LYS A 60 -26.92 0.86 -1.43
C LYS A 60 -27.42 0.05 -2.62
N LEU A 61 -26.59 -0.83 -3.18
CA LEU A 61 -26.96 -1.66 -4.30
C LEU A 61 -28.14 -2.59 -3.96
N ARG A 62 -28.12 -3.24 -2.77
CA ARG A 62 -29.23 -4.06 -2.28
C ARG A 62 -30.54 -3.26 -2.17
N HIS A 63 -30.47 -2.04 -1.63
CA HIS A 63 -31.63 -1.16 -1.54
C HIS A 63 -32.18 -0.72 -2.90
N LEU A 64 -31.31 -0.49 -3.90
CA LEU A 64 -31.73 -0.13 -5.25
C LEU A 64 -32.48 -1.28 -5.94
N PHE A 65 -32.00 -2.52 -5.77
CA PHE A 65 -32.70 -3.71 -6.28
C PHE A 65 -34.06 -3.90 -5.62
N ALA A 66 -34.17 -3.68 -4.31
CA ALA A 66 -35.44 -3.85 -3.59
C ALA A 66 -36.51 -2.82 -4.00
N LYS A 67 -36.11 -1.66 -4.52
CA LYS A 67 -37.02 -0.55 -4.91
C LYS A 67 -37.27 -0.48 -6.42
N ASP A 68 -36.74 -1.42 -7.20
CA ASP A 68 -36.87 -1.51 -8.66
C ASP A 68 -36.54 -0.17 -9.38
N LEU A 69 -35.45 0.48 -8.93
CA LEU A 69 -34.98 1.73 -9.53
C LEU A 69 -34.43 1.51 -10.95
N SER A 70 -34.21 2.61 -11.68
CA SER A 70 -33.80 2.53 -13.09
C SER A 70 -32.55 1.66 -13.30
N PRO A 71 -32.54 0.77 -14.32
CA PRO A 71 -31.43 -0.16 -14.58
C PRO A 71 -30.06 0.54 -14.70
N GLN A 72 -30.04 1.74 -15.27
CA GLN A 72 -28.82 2.53 -15.41
C GLN A 72 -28.17 2.91 -14.07
N VAL A 73 -28.96 3.19 -13.02
CA VAL A 73 -28.45 3.54 -11.69
C VAL A 73 -27.90 2.30 -10.97
N ILE A 74 -28.57 1.16 -11.18
CA ILE A 74 -28.14 -0.14 -10.66
C ILE A 74 -26.79 -0.53 -11.29
N ASP A 75 -26.65 -0.44 -12.61
CA ASP A 75 -25.42 -0.81 -13.33
C ASP A 75 -24.24 0.10 -12.96
N LYS A 76 -24.46 1.42 -12.84
CA LYS A 76 -23.45 2.35 -12.34
C LYS A 76 -22.97 1.97 -10.93
N THR A 77 -23.90 1.63 -10.04
CA THR A 77 -23.55 1.22 -8.66
C THR A 77 -22.81 -0.12 -8.65
N ARG A 78 -23.22 -1.07 -9.50
CA ARG A 78 -22.54 -2.37 -9.66
C ARG A 78 -21.10 -2.20 -10.16
N ALA A 79 -20.87 -1.28 -11.10
CA ALA A 79 -19.52 -0.99 -11.59
C ALA A 79 -18.60 -0.49 -10.46
N VAL A 80 -19.08 0.43 -9.63
CA VAL A 80 -18.34 0.94 -8.46
C VAL A 80 -18.05 -0.18 -7.45
N VAL A 81 -19.01 -1.06 -7.16
CA VAL A 81 -18.82 -2.21 -6.27
C VAL A 81 -17.73 -3.15 -6.81
N LYS A 82 -17.70 -3.42 -8.12
CA LYS A 82 -16.68 -4.26 -8.75
C LYS A 82 -15.29 -3.63 -8.70
N ASP A 83 -15.20 -2.31 -8.91
CA ASP A 83 -13.95 -1.56 -8.79
C ASP A 83 -13.39 -1.63 -7.36
N LEU A 84 -14.22 -1.30 -6.36
CA LEU A 84 -13.85 -1.34 -4.95
C LEU A 84 -13.40 -2.76 -4.53
N HIS A 85 -14.12 -3.80 -4.96
CA HIS A 85 -13.72 -5.18 -4.68
C HIS A 85 -12.35 -5.53 -5.28
N SER A 86 -12.07 -5.08 -6.50
CA SER A 86 -10.76 -5.28 -7.14
C SER A 86 -9.65 -4.57 -6.38
N ARG A 87 -9.90 -3.33 -5.92
CA ARG A 87 -8.96 -2.56 -5.09
C ARG A 87 -8.68 -3.23 -3.75
N ILE A 88 -9.70 -3.78 -3.08
CA ILE A 88 -9.53 -4.56 -1.84
C ILE A 88 -8.61 -5.76 -2.08
N ARG A 89 -8.81 -6.50 -3.18
CA ARG A 89 -7.96 -7.65 -3.51
C ARG A 89 -6.51 -7.23 -3.73
N VAL A 90 -6.26 -6.14 -4.43
CA VAL A 90 -4.90 -5.60 -4.63
C VAL A 90 -4.27 -5.19 -3.30
N ALA A 91 -5.01 -4.46 -2.44
CA ALA A 91 -4.52 -4.07 -1.13
C ALA A 91 -4.17 -5.28 -0.25
N LEU A 92 -4.97 -6.35 -0.28
CA LEU A 92 -4.65 -7.60 0.43
C LEU A 92 -3.34 -8.23 -0.06
N HIS A 93 -3.09 -8.20 -1.38
CA HIS A 93 -1.81 -8.66 -1.93
C HIS A 93 -0.65 -7.77 -1.47
N ALA A 94 -0.82 -6.46 -1.43
CA ALA A 94 0.20 -5.52 -0.94
C ALA A 94 0.53 -5.76 0.53
N VAL A 95 -0.48 -5.83 1.41
CA VAL A 95 -0.33 -6.16 2.83
C VAL A 95 0.44 -7.47 3.01
N ASN A 96 0.03 -8.54 2.34
CA ASN A 96 0.70 -9.85 2.44
C ASN A 96 2.16 -9.79 1.96
N SER A 97 2.44 -9.03 0.90
CA SER A 97 3.79 -8.91 0.35
C SER A 97 4.71 -8.13 1.29
N ILE A 98 4.20 -7.07 1.93
CA ILE A 98 4.94 -6.30 2.92
C ILE A 98 5.18 -7.14 4.18
N SER A 99 4.15 -7.83 4.70
CA SER A 99 4.31 -8.69 5.88
C SER A 99 5.38 -9.76 5.67
N LYS A 100 5.36 -10.44 4.52
CA LYS A 100 6.40 -11.42 4.16
C LYS A 100 7.79 -10.79 4.08
N ARG A 101 7.90 -9.56 3.59
CA ARG A 101 9.20 -8.86 3.56
C ARG A 101 9.74 -8.60 4.96
N ILE A 102 8.88 -8.22 5.90
CA ILE A 102 9.24 -8.02 7.31
C ILE A 102 9.63 -9.35 7.96
N GLU A 103 8.84 -10.41 7.75
CA GLU A 103 9.14 -11.76 8.23
C GLU A 103 10.50 -12.24 7.74
N ASN A 104 10.79 -12.10 6.44
CA ASN A 104 12.08 -12.50 5.90
C ASN A 104 13.24 -11.68 6.50
N MET A 105 13.12 -10.36 6.66
CA MET A 105 14.18 -9.57 7.33
C MET A 105 14.37 -9.99 8.78
N ARG A 106 13.29 -10.29 9.50
CA ARG A 106 13.36 -10.78 10.88
C ARG A 106 14.13 -12.09 10.96
N ASP A 107 13.81 -13.03 10.07
CA ASP A 107 14.32 -14.40 10.13
C ASP A 107 15.71 -14.55 9.49
N GLU A 108 15.98 -13.83 8.41
CA GLU A 108 17.22 -13.95 7.62
C GLU A 108 18.29 -12.91 8.00
N GLU A 109 17.92 -11.76 8.56
CA GLU A 109 18.87 -10.70 8.94
C GLU A 109 18.93 -10.50 10.46
N LEU A 110 17.80 -10.20 11.11
CA LEU A 110 17.79 -9.80 12.52
C LEU A 110 18.11 -10.98 13.46
N LEU A 111 17.56 -12.16 13.19
CA LEU A 111 17.81 -13.34 14.03
C LEU A 111 19.30 -13.73 14.06
N PRO A 112 20.01 -13.90 12.92
CA PRO A 112 21.45 -14.16 12.92
C PRO A 112 22.25 -13.09 13.67
N GLN A 113 21.91 -11.82 13.43
CA GLN A 113 22.53 -10.68 14.11
C GLN A 113 22.42 -10.75 15.63
N VAL A 114 21.25 -11.11 16.16
CA VAL A 114 21.05 -11.28 17.61
C VAL A 114 21.84 -12.49 18.13
N LEU A 115 21.92 -13.58 17.36
CA LEU A 115 22.71 -14.75 17.75
C LEU A 115 24.20 -14.43 17.80
N GLU A 116 24.75 -13.70 16.84
CA GLU A 116 26.16 -13.26 16.84
C GLU A 116 26.45 -12.40 18.07
N LEU A 117 25.58 -11.42 18.38
CA LEU A 117 25.71 -10.57 19.57
C LEU A 117 25.74 -11.35 20.89
N ILE A 118 25.04 -12.48 20.97
CA ILE A 118 25.03 -13.35 22.17
C ILE A 118 26.33 -14.15 22.28
N HIS A 119 26.89 -14.60 21.15
CA HIS A 119 28.08 -15.44 21.13
C HIS A 119 29.40 -14.64 21.23
N GLY A 120 29.38 -13.35 20.90
CA GLY A 120 30.52 -12.43 21.01
C GLY A 120 31.32 -12.31 19.73
#